data_AF-A0A7W0Z0L2-F1
#
_entry.id   AF-A0A7W0Z0L2-F1
#
_cell.length_a   1.000
_cell.length_b   1.000
_cell.length_c   1.000
_cell.angle_alpha   90.00
_cell.angle_beta   90.00
_cell.angle_gamma   90.00
#
_symmetry.space_group_name_H-M   'P 1'
#
loop_
_entity.id
_entity.type
_entity.pdbx_description
1 polymer ?
#
loop_
_entity_poly.entity_id
_entity_poly.type
_entity_poly.pdbx_seq_one_letter_code
_entity_poly.pdbx_strand_id
1 'polypeptide(L)'
;MHKLVGALGIAAAFVFAAAGSTAGTGDELLKDEQHFLEQSNKSYDGGAEAGSARNMALVGHNDLGGRGFNGDVWVHERIAYVGHWGFQDWASGSKNRFCPEPPQSGVAVVDAQDPASPQLIAKLQNPAGTSAEDVVVYTAPYGDYAGRDIAVAGIQYCGGSRYDANADRGLMLWDVTDPAAPEQIGYLNTGCCTRGVHEFEIEHRPDLEKTFAYATV
;
A
#
# COMPACT_ATOMS: atom_id res chain seq x y z
N MET A 1 -19.18 53.95 37.52
CA MET A 1 -17.91 54.14 36.78
C MET A 1 -17.26 52.77 36.62
N HIS A 2 -17.18 52.30 35.37
CA HIS A 2 -16.21 51.37 34.75
C HIS A 2 -15.10 50.79 35.66
N LYS A 3 -14.71 49.50 35.64
CA LYS A 3 -14.41 48.63 34.48
C LYS A 3 -14.44 47.13 34.84
N LEU A 4 -14.88 46.29 33.88
CA LEU A 4 -14.47 44.90 33.70
C LEU A 4 -12.95 44.79 33.51
N VAL A 5 -12.31 43.78 34.10
CA VAL A 5 -11.02 43.24 33.62
C VAL A 5 -11.18 41.73 33.49
N GLY A 6 -11.08 41.26 32.25
CA GLY A 6 -11.26 39.87 31.85
C GLY A 6 -10.04 38.99 32.13
N ALA A 7 -10.32 37.71 32.33
CA ALA A 7 -9.33 36.65 32.41
C ALA A 7 -8.65 36.46 31.04
N LEU A 8 -7.33 36.63 30.98
CA LEU A 8 -6.51 36.14 29.87
C LEU A 8 -6.31 34.63 30.07
N GLY A 9 -7.03 33.82 29.30
CA GLY A 9 -6.66 32.43 29.07
C GLY A 9 -5.44 32.39 28.15
N ILE A 10 -4.33 31.85 28.64
CA ILE A 10 -3.15 31.54 27.82
C ILE A 10 -3.48 30.25 27.07
N ALA A 11 -3.88 30.36 25.81
CA ALA A 11 -3.89 29.23 24.89
C ALA A 11 -2.45 28.98 24.45
N ALA A 12 -1.81 27.95 25.01
CA ALA A 12 -0.54 27.44 24.52
C ALA A 12 -0.79 26.77 23.17
N ALA A 13 -0.46 27.47 22.08
CA ALA A 13 -0.42 26.87 20.75
C ALA A 13 0.79 25.91 20.70
N PHE A 14 0.52 24.61 20.77
CA PHE A 14 1.50 23.59 20.41
C PHE A 14 1.75 23.70 18.91
N VAL A 15 2.87 24.32 18.53
CA VAL A 15 3.41 24.23 17.18
C VAL A 15 3.94 22.82 17.02
N PHE A 16 3.16 21.94 16.39
CA PHE A 16 3.70 20.70 15.84
C PHE A 16 4.66 21.09 14.72
N ALA A 17 5.96 20.92 14.97
CA ALA A 17 6.93 20.87 13.90
C ALA A 17 6.60 19.62 13.07
N ALA A 18 5.92 19.82 11.94
CA ALA A 18 5.88 18.82 10.90
C ALA A 18 7.35 18.55 10.52
N ALA A 19 7.88 17.42 10.96
CA ALA A 19 9.08 16.86 10.37
C ALA A 19 8.68 16.45 8.95
N GLY A 20 8.71 17.43 8.04
CA GLY A 20 8.64 17.15 6.61
C GLY A 20 9.79 16.22 6.31
N SER A 21 9.48 14.97 6.03
CA SER A 21 10.37 14.09 5.29
C SER A 21 10.69 14.84 3.99
N THR A 22 11.90 15.36 3.92
CA THR A 22 12.38 16.06 2.73
C THR A 22 12.39 15.03 1.61
N ALA A 23 11.49 15.19 0.64
CA ALA A 23 11.67 14.61 -0.68
C ALA A 23 13.11 14.89 -1.13
N GLY A 24 13.78 13.91 -1.73
CA GLY A 24 15.17 14.05 -2.16
C GLY A 24 15.37 15.38 -2.87
N THR A 25 16.39 16.13 -2.47
CA THR A 25 16.73 17.37 -3.16
C THR A 25 17.00 17.06 -4.62
N GLY A 26 16.69 17.96 -5.56
CA GLY A 26 16.67 17.69 -7.00
C GLY A 26 17.90 16.99 -7.61
N ASP A 27 19.03 16.96 -6.90
CA ASP A 27 20.25 16.22 -7.26
C ASP A 27 20.17 14.69 -6.99
N GLU A 28 19.15 14.20 -6.27
CA GLU A 28 18.95 12.79 -5.89
C GLU A 28 17.87 12.07 -6.72
N LEU A 29 17.14 12.79 -7.57
CA LEU A 29 16.04 12.24 -8.36
C LEU A 29 16.55 11.75 -9.72
N LEU A 30 16.04 10.61 -10.21
CA LEU A 30 16.29 10.19 -11.58
C LEU A 30 15.77 11.26 -12.56
N LYS A 31 16.37 11.31 -13.76
CA LYS A 31 16.08 12.33 -14.80
C LYS A 31 14.58 12.54 -15.08
N ASP A 32 13.78 11.48 -14.95
CA ASP A 32 12.33 11.53 -15.18
C ASP A 32 11.54 11.68 -13.86
N GLU A 33 12.10 11.30 -12.70
CA GLU A 33 11.48 11.49 -11.39
C GLU A 33 11.39 12.95 -10.98
N GLN A 34 12.40 13.76 -11.32
CA GLN A 34 12.32 15.19 -11.12
C GLN A 34 11.19 15.80 -11.95
N HIS A 35 11.02 15.34 -13.20
CA HIS A 35 9.89 15.75 -14.02
C HIS A 35 8.55 15.31 -13.41
N PHE A 36 8.43 14.07 -12.90
CA PHE A 36 7.21 13.60 -12.26
C PHE A 36 6.88 14.35 -10.97
N LEU A 37 7.89 14.65 -10.14
CA LEU A 37 7.75 15.47 -8.93
C LEU A 37 7.36 16.92 -9.28
N GLU A 38 7.94 17.48 -10.34
CA GLU A 38 7.55 18.80 -10.85
C GLU A 38 6.12 18.79 -11.40
N GLN A 39 5.71 17.74 -12.13
CA GLN A 39 4.33 17.58 -12.62
C GLN A 39 3.34 17.40 -11.47
N SER A 40 3.67 16.60 -10.44
CA SER A 40 2.80 16.37 -9.29
C SER A 40 2.60 17.64 -8.46
N ASN A 41 3.62 18.51 -8.43
CA ASN A 41 3.56 19.80 -7.73
C ASN A 41 3.11 20.97 -8.63
N LYS A 42 2.83 20.72 -9.91
CA LYS A 42 2.46 21.77 -10.87
C LYS A 42 1.03 22.23 -10.64
N SER A 43 0.88 23.51 -10.35
CA SER A 43 -0.42 24.18 -10.30
C SER A 43 -0.83 24.65 -11.70
N TYR A 44 -2.07 24.39 -12.11
CA TYR A 44 -2.63 24.85 -13.39
C TYR A 44 -3.52 26.09 -13.18
N ASP A 45 -3.86 26.84 -14.24
CA ASP A 45 -4.85 27.91 -14.17
C ASP A 45 -6.22 27.28 -13.86
N GLY A 46 -6.74 27.53 -12.65
CA GLY A 46 -7.80 26.74 -12.00
C GLY A 46 -7.37 26.07 -10.68
N GLY A 47 -6.08 26.13 -10.35
CA GLY A 47 -5.45 25.39 -9.25
C GLY A 47 -5.01 23.98 -9.68
N ALA A 48 -4.14 23.35 -8.90
CA ALA A 48 -4.15 21.89 -8.88
C ALA A 48 -5.49 21.50 -8.24
N GLU A 49 -6.42 20.93 -9.00
CA GLU A 49 -7.62 20.32 -8.41
C GLU A 49 -7.10 19.15 -7.57
N ALA A 50 -6.93 19.36 -6.26
CA ALA A 50 -6.37 18.41 -5.33
C ALA A 50 -7.28 17.17 -5.23
N GLY A 51 -7.29 16.30 -6.25
CA GLY A 51 -8.14 15.11 -6.30
C GLY A 51 -9.65 15.37 -6.41
N SER A 52 -10.10 16.59 -6.72
CA SER A 52 -11.53 16.91 -6.91
C SER A 52 -12.00 16.64 -8.34
N ALA A 53 -13.29 16.30 -8.48
CA ALA A 53 -13.98 16.14 -9.76
C ALA A 53 -15.39 16.72 -9.66
N ARG A 54 -16.12 16.83 -10.77
CA ARG A 54 -17.49 17.36 -10.74
C ARG A 54 -18.37 16.55 -9.78
N ASN A 55 -18.98 17.22 -8.79
CA ASN A 55 -19.76 16.61 -7.70
C ASN A 55 -18.95 15.70 -6.75
N MET A 56 -17.63 15.85 -6.70
CA MET A 56 -16.73 15.14 -5.79
C MET A 56 -15.76 16.14 -5.14
N ALA A 57 -15.60 16.04 -3.83
CA ALA A 57 -14.62 16.81 -3.08
C ALA A 57 -13.61 15.86 -2.44
N LEU A 58 -12.33 16.24 -2.46
CA LEU A 58 -11.30 15.56 -1.69
C LEU A 58 -11.60 15.74 -0.20
N VAL A 59 -11.59 14.63 0.55
CA VAL A 59 -11.77 14.63 2.01
C VAL A 59 -10.41 14.55 2.71
N GLY A 60 -9.52 13.67 2.26
CA GLY A 60 -8.17 13.51 2.78
C GLY A 60 -7.29 12.74 1.80
N HIS A 61 -5.98 12.75 2.04
CA HIS A 61 -4.98 12.15 1.17
C HIS A 61 -3.77 11.67 1.98
N ASN A 62 -3.19 10.56 1.55
CA ASN A 62 -1.87 10.08 1.96
C ASN A 62 -1.13 9.64 0.70
N ASP A 63 0.08 10.14 0.47
CA ASP A 63 0.89 9.83 -0.72
C ASP A 63 1.69 8.52 -0.57
N LEU A 64 1.55 7.85 0.58
CA LEU A 64 2.26 6.63 0.95
C LEU A 64 3.79 6.80 0.90
N GLY A 65 4.27 8.00 1.27
CA GLY A 65 5.68 8.36 1.22
C GLY A 65 6.20 8.54 -0.20
N GLY A 66 5.32 8.89 -1.15
CA GLY A 66 5.66 9.10 -2.56
C GLY A 66 6.11 7.85 -3.29
N ARG A 67 5.77 6.64 -2.78
CA ARG A 67 6.32 5.37 -3.29
C ARG A 67 5.93 5.02 -4.73
N GLY A 68 4.86 5.64 -5.27
CA GLY A 68 4.37 5.36 -6.62
C GLY A 68 3.83 3.94 -6.78
N PHE A 69 3.48 3.57 -8.03
CA PHE A 69 3.09 2.21 -8.45
C PHE A 69 2.13 1.47 -7.50
N ASN A 70 1.17 2.20 -6.91
CA ASN A 70 0.12 1.59 -6.12
C ASN A 70 -0.83 0.82 -7.05
N GLY A 71 -1.18 -0.39 -6.64
CA GLY A 71 -2.04 -1.31 -7.37
C GLY A 71 -3.45 -1.34 -6.79
N ASP A 72 -3.91 -2.55 -6.50
CA ASP A 72 -5.22 -2.81 -5.91
C ASP A 72 -5.42 -2.10 -4.55
N VAL A 73 -6.67 -1.84 -4.20
CA VAL A 73 -7.07 -1.28 -2.91
C VAL A 73 -8.21 -2.11 -2.33
N TRP A 74 -7.92 -2.81 -1.23
CA TRP A 74 -8.92 -3.53 -0.45
C TRP A 74 -9.25 -2.79 0.84
N VAL A 75 -10.53 -2.73 1.22
CA VAL A 75 -10.95 -2.14 2.49
C VAL A 75 -11.57 -3.22 3.36
N HIS A 76 -11.00 -3.39 4.56
CA HIS A 76 -11.58 -4.23 5.61
C HIS A 76 -11.81 -3.36 6.85
N GLU A 77 -13.07 -3.29 7.26
CA GLU A 77 -13.57 -2.32 8.24
C GLU A 77 -13.21 -0.86 7.91
N ARG A 78 -12.23 -0.27 8.62
CA ARG A 78 -11.76 1.11 8.45
C ARG A 78 -10.30 1.19 8.01
N ILE A 79 -9.71 0.06 7.65
CA ILE A 79 -8.33 -0.05 7.21
C ILE A 79 -8.32 -0.33 5.71
N ALA A 80 -7.56 0.49 4.97
CA ALA A 80 -7.30 0.28 3.56
C ALA A 80 -5.95 -0.41 3.38
N TYR A 81 -5.92 -1.40 2.49
CA TYR A 81 -4.76 -2.18 2.11
C TYR A 81 -4.45 -1.87 0.66
N VAL A 82 -3.32 -1.23 0.41
CA VAL A 82 -2.96 -0.72 -0.91
C VAL A 82 -1.78 -1.50 -1.46
N GLY A 83 -2.02 -2.27 -2.51
CA GLY A 83 -1.01 -3.05 -3.21
C GLY A 83 0.11 -2.20 -3.79
N HIS A 84 1.25 -2.83 -4.07
CA HIS A 84 2.40 -2.21 -4.71
C HIS A 84 2.82 -3.07 -5.90
N TRP A 85 2.48 -2.58 -7.09
CA TRP A 85 2.80 -3.22 -8.36
C TRP A 85 4.23 -2.94 -8.79
N GLY A 86 4.79 -3.84 -9.59
CA GLY A 86 6.04 -3.59 -10.26
C GLY A 86 6.58 -4.78 -11.02
N PHE A 87 7.53 -4.50 -11.90
CA PHE A 87 8.20 -5.46 -12.76
C PHE A 87 9.60 -4.97 -13.14
N GLN A 88 10.45 -5.89 -13.55
CA GLN A 88 11.71 -5.58 -14.21
C GLN A 88 11.55 -5.88 -15.70
N ASP A 89 11.61 -4.84 -16.52
CA ASP A 89 11.71 -5.01 -17.97
C ASP A 89 13.16 -5.32 -18.36
N TRP A 90 13.38 -6.49 -18.97
CA TRP A 90 14.67 -6.86 -19.56
C TRP A 90 14.78 -6.46 -21.04
N ALA A 91 13.69 -6.01 -21.67
CA ALA A 91 13.75 -5.51 -23.03
C ALA A 91 14.69 -4.28 -23.07
N SER A 92 15.66 -4.32 -23.98
CA SER A 92 16.50 -3.18 -24.36
C SER A 92 17.60 -2.74 -23.39
N GLY A 93 18.12 -3.60 -22.51
CA GLY A 93 19.34 -3.31 -21.74
C GLY A 93 19.22 -2.13 -20.76
N SER A 94 17.99 -1.73 -20.42
CA SER A 94 17.69 -0.75 -19.39
C SER A 94 17.65 -1.37 -18.00
N LYS A 95 18.14 -0.60 -17.03
CA LYS A 95 18.21 -0.90 -15.59
C LYS A 95 16.85 -1.35 -15.03
N ASN A 96 16.85 -2.25 -14.03
CA ASN A 96 15.70 -2.66 -13.21
C ASN A 96 14.75 -1.50 -12.99
N ARG A 97 13.62 -1.49 -13.68
CA ARG A 97 12.93 -0.21 -13.85
C ARG A 97 11.88 0.06 -12.77
N PHE A 98 11.17 -0.93 -12.22
CA PHE A 98 10.07 -0.63 -11.28
C PHE A 98 9.78 -1.73 -10.26
N CYS A 99 10.74 -2.59 -9.89
CA CYS A 99 10.46 -3.54 -8.82
C CYS A 99 10.50 -2.85 -7.45
N PRO A 100 9.45 -3.00 -6.62
CA PRO A 100 9.45 -2.41 -5.28
C PRO A 100 10.56 -3.01 -4.42
N GLU A 101 11.25 -2.17 -3.66
CA GLU A 101 12.30 -2.60 -2.73
C GLU A 101 11.99 -2.14 -1.29
N PRO A 102 12.47 -2.87 -0.28
CA PRO A 102 12.41 -2.41 1.10
C PRO A 102 13.19 -1.10 1.29
N PRO A 103 12.73 -0.20 2.18
CA PRO A 103 11.58 -0.38 3.06
C PRO A 103 10.22 -0.01 2.44
N GLN A 104 10.10 0.40 1.17
CA GLN A 104 8.86 0.94 0.59
C GLN A 104 7.95 -0.11 -0.08
N SER A 105 8.47 -1.29 -0.37
CA SER A 105 7.75 -2.44 -0.91
C SER A 105 6.65 -2.97 0.03
N GLY A 106 5.75 -3.79 -0.53
CA GLY A 106 4.69 -4.47 0.20
C GLY A 106 3.34 -3.78 0.10
N VAL A 107 2.33 -4.41 0.67
CA VAL A 107 0.99 -3.80 0.79
C VAL A 107 1.04 -2.74 1.88
N ALA A 108 0.65 -1.50 1.57
CA ALA A 108 0.54 -0.45 2.57
C ALA A 108 -0.75 -0.63 3.38
N VAL A 109 -0.66 -0.54 4.70
CA VAL A 109 -1.80 -0.62 5.62
C VAL A 109 -2.11 0.78 6.12
N VAL A 110 -3.27 1.30 5.75
CA VAL A 110 -3.67 2.70 5.97
C VAL A 110 -4.88 2.75 6.88
N ASP A 111 -4.73 3.39 8.03
CA ASP A 111 -5.85 3.73 8.90
C ASP A 111 -6.60 4.94 8.32
N ALA A 112 -7.88 4.76 8.02
CA ALA A 112 -8.77 5.79 7.52
C ALA A 112 -9.92 6.10 8.51
N GLN A 113 -9.73 5.86 9.81
CA GLN A 113 -10.73 6.16 10.84
C GLN A 113 -11.12 7.64 10.86
N ASP A 114 -10.13 8.53 10.71
CA ASP A 114 -10.35 9.92 10.30
C ASP A 114 -10.09 10.06 8.79
N PRO A 115 -11.15 10.14 7.95
CA PRO A 115 -10.98 10.21 6.50
C PRO A 115 -10.33 11.52 6.04
N ALA A 116 -10.30 12.56 6.88
CA ALA A 116 -9.59 13.80 6.57
C ALA A 116 -8.07 13.69 6.80
N SER A 117 -7.63 12.65 7.53
CA SER A 117 -6.22 12.44 7.87
C SER A 117 -5.81 10.96 7.83
N PRO A 118 -5.89 10.29 6.66
CA PRO A 118 -5.51 8.89 6.54
C PRO A 118 -4.01 8.68 6.85
N GLN A 119 -3.68 7.66 7.64
CA GLN A 119 -2.33 7.39 8.12
C GLN A 119 -1.81 6.03 7.66
N LEU A 120 -0.61 5.99 7.07
CA LEU A 120 0.13 4.73 6.87
C LEU A 120 0.59 4.21 8.23
N ILE A 121 0.04 3.08 8.69
CA ILE A 121 0.32 2.51 10.02
C ILE A 121 1.22 1.27 9.98
N ALA A 122 1.21 0.51 8.88
CA ALA A 122 2.06 -0.66 8.70
C ALA A 122 2.28 -1.00 7.22
N LYS A 123 3.08 -2.04 6.96
CA LYS A 123 3.32 -2.62 5.64
C LYS A 123 3.34 -4.14 5.73
N LEU A 124 2.65 -4.82 4.81
CA LEU A 124 2.75 -6.26 4.62
C LEU A 124 3.91 -6.53 3.66
N GLN A 125 5.09 -6.78 4.24
CA GLN A 125 6.35 -6.87 3.50
C GLN A 125 6.44 -8.18 2.71
N ASN A 126 6.57 -8.07 1.39
CA ASN A 126 6.82 -9.19 0.47
C ASN A 126 8.32 -9.48 0.29
N PRO A 127 8.73 -10.63 -0.28
CA PRO A 127 10.13 -10.92 -0.56
C PRO A 127 10.79 -9.91 -1.52
N ALA A 128 12.10 -9.68 -1.38
CA ALA A 128 12.84 -8.80 -2.28
C ALA A 128 12.78 -9.29 -3.74
N GLY A 129 12.77 -8.36 -4.70
CA GLY A 129 12.65 -8.70 -6.12
C GLY A 129 11.25 -9.16 -6.56
N THR A 130 10.23 -8.96 -5.70
CA THR A 130 8.83 -9.27 -6.02
C THR A 130 7.93 -8.04 -5.85
N SER A 131 6.75 -8.07 -6.45
CA SER A 131 5.66 -7.12 -6.20
C SER A 131 4.47 -7.81 -5.52
N ALA A 132 3.62 -7.02 -4.86
CA ALA A 132 2.44 -7.46 -4.11
C ALA A 132 1.26 -6.55 -4.46
N GLU A 133 0.70 -6.76 -5.64
CA GLU A 133 -0.29 -5.87 -6.25
C GLU A 133 -1.71 -6.13 -5.76
N ASP A 134 -2.20 -7.35 -5.96
CA ASP A 134 -3.57 -7.73 -5.63
C ASP A 134 -3.65 -8.18 -4.17
N VAL A 135 -4.63 -7.69 -3.43
CA VAL A 135 -4.77 -7.95 -1.99
C VAL A 135 -6.22 -8.20 -1.62
N VAL A 136 -6.46 -9.24 -0.82
CA VAL A 136 -7.78 -9.54 -0.28
C VAL A 136 -7.67 -9.68 1.23
N VAL A 137 -8.54 -8.98 1.98
CA VAL A 137 -8.56 -9.04 3.45
C VAL A 137 -9.94 -9.44 3.97
N TYR A 138 -9.99 -10.41 4.87
CA TYR A 138 -11.24 -10.96 5.40
C TYR A 138 -11.09 -11.47 6.83
N THR A 139 -12.18 -11.47 7.59
CA THR A 139 -12.24 -12.21 8.86
C THR A 139 -12.42 -13.70 8.56
N ALA A 140 -11.46 -14.54 8.94
CA ALA A 140 -11.49 -15.96 8.66
C ALA A 140 -12.66 -16.65 9.37
N PRO A 141 -13.60 -17.29 8.63
CA PRO A 141 -14.74 -17.96 9.25
C PRO A 141 -14.42 -19.38 9.75
N TYR A 142 -13.34 -20.00 9.24
CA TYR A 142 -13.02 -21.41 9.50
C TYR A 142 -11.52 -21.62 9.72
N GLY A 143 -11.16 -22.80 10.24
CA GLY A 143 -9.77 -23.24 10.45
C GLY A 143 -9.14 -22.67 11.71
N ASP A 144 -7.82 -22.88 11.86
CA ASP A 144 -7.08 -22.53 13.08
C ASP A 144 -7.02 -21.01 13.34
N TYR A 145 -7.25 -20.20 12.31
CA TYR A 145 -7.30 -18.74 12.38
C TYR A 145 -8.74 -18.19 12.45
N ALA A 146 -9.75 -19.02 12.70
CA ALA A 146 -11.15 -18.56 12.77
C ALA A 146 -11.32 -17.37 13.74
N GLY A 147 -11.95 -16.30 13.27
CA GLY A 147 -12.15 -15.04 14.00
C GLY A 147 -10.97 -14.05 13.92
N ARG A 148 -9.87 -14.39 13.24
CA ARG A 148 -8.77 -13.47 12.91
C ARG A 148 -9.04 -12.77 11.58
N ASP A 149 -8.50 -11.57 11.42
CA ASP A 149 -8.46 -10.91 10.12
C ASP A 149 -7.21 -11.32 9.36
N ILE A 150 -7.40 -11.84 8.15
CA ILE A 150 -6.33 -12.36 7.31
C ILE A 150 -6.23 -11.54 6.04
N ALA A 151 -5.04 -11.00 5.78
CA ALA A 151 -4.68 -10.41 4.51
C ALA A 151 -3.93 -11.44 3.67
N VAL A 152 -4.29 -11.53 2.39
CA VAL A 152 -3.62 -12.36 1.39
C VAL A 152 -3.17 -11.45 0.26
N ALA A 153 -1.98 -11.66 -0.27
CA ALA A 153 -1.52 -10.94 -1.47
C ALA A 153 -0.90 -11.88 -2.50
N GLY A 154 -1.13 -11.56 -3.77
CA GLY A 154 -0.45 -12.16 -4.90
C GLY A 154 0.98 -11.64 -5.01
N ILE A 155 1.97 -12.54 -4.91
CA ILE A 155 3.39 -12.23 -5.03
C ILE A 155 3.87 -12.56 -6.44
N GLN A 156 4.39 -11.56 -7.13
CA GLN A 156 4.86 -11.69 -8.51
C GLN A 156 6.37 -11.43 -8.59
N TYR A 157 7.11 -12.36 -9.20
CA TYR A 157 8.52 -12.16 -9.51
C TYR A 157 8.67 -11.09 -10.57
N CYS A 158 9.32 -9.98 -10.19
CA CYS A 158 9.46 -8.82 -11.05
C CYS A 158 10.30 -9.13 -12.30
N GLY A 159 11.37 -9.90 -12.16
CA GLY A 159 12.44 -9.96 -13.16
C GLY A 159 12.82 -11.34 -13.64
N GLY A 160 13.95 -11.42 -14.35
CA GLY A 160 14.53 -12.68 -14.80
C GLY A 160 13.61 -13.55 -15.67
N SER A 161 13.98 -14.83 -15.72
CA SER A 161 13.19 -15.84 -16.43
C SER A 161 12.06 -16.33 -15.53
N ARG A 162 10.83 -16.45 -16.04
CA ARG A 162 9.74 -17.16 -15.35
C ARG A 162 10.09 -18.61 -15.00
N TYR A 163 11.11 -19.17 -15.65
CA TYR A 163 11.62 -20.52 -15.40
C TYR A 163 12.71 -20.59 -14.34
N ASP A 164 13.14 -19.46 -13.76
CA ASP A 164 14.01 -19.49 -12.59
C ASP A 164 13.32 -20.30 -11.50
N ALA A 165 13.96 -21.33 -10.94
CA ALA A 165 13.35 -22.17 -9.91
C ALA A 165 13.49 -21.55 -8.49
N ASN A 166 14.37 -20.56 -8.34
CA ASN A 166 14.69 -19.94 -7.06
C ASN A 166 13.90 -18.65 -6.80
N ALA A 167 13.16 -18.15 -7.78
CA ALA A 167 12.46 -16.88 -7.61
C ALA A 167 11.21 -17.04 -6.74
N ASP A 168 11.07 -16.15 -5.76
CA ASP A 168 9.89 -16.04 -4.92
C ASP A 168 8.69 -15.57 -5.73
N ARG A 169 7.57 -16.28 -5.58
CA ARG A 169 6.27 -15.99 -6.21
C ARG A 169 5.14 -16.80 -5.57
N GLY A 170 3.89 -16.38 -5.76
CA GLY A 170 2.72 -17.15 -5.32
C GLY A 170 1.78 -16.35 -4.43
N LEU A 171 1.35 -16.89 -3.29
CA LEU A 171 0.47 -16.19 -2.34
C LEU A 171 1.16 -16.05 -0.99
N MET A 172 1.04 -14.89 -0.36
CA MET A 172 1.56 -14.63 0.98
C MET A 172 0.44 -14.15 1.89
N LEU A 173 0.46 -14.59 3.15
CA LEU A 173 -0.62 -14.40 4.11
C LEU A 173 -0.10 -13.74 5.39
N TRP A 174 -0.88 -12.82 5.91
CA TRP A 174 -0.64 -12.14 7.18
C TRP A 174 -1.88 -12.16 8.06
N ASP A 175 -1.70 -12.37 9.37
CA ASP A 175 -2.70 -11.99 10.37
C ASP A 175 -2.60 -10.47 10.57
N VAL A 176 -3.72 -9.80 10.32
CA VAL A 176 -3.88 -8.34 10.41
C VAL A 176 -4.97 -7.95 11.41
N THR A 177 -5.29 -8.84 12.36
CA THR A 177 -6.23 -8.56 13.45
C THR A 177 -5.79 -7.33 14.25
N ASP A 178 -4.48 -7.15 14.43
CA ASP A 178 -3.88 -5.85 14.77
C ASP A 178 -3.21 -5.27 13.51
N PRO A 179 -3.86 -4.33 12.81
CA PRO A 179 -3.36 -3.79 11.54
C PRO A 179 -2.09 -2.94 11.72
N ALA A 180 -1.77 -2.50 12.95
CA ALA A 180 -0.53 -1.78 13.24
C ALA A 180 0.66 -2.73 13.48
N ALA A 181 0.40 -4.02 13.71
CA ALA A 181 1.41 -5.04 13.97
C ALA A 181 1.12 -6.35 13.21
N PRO A 182 1.11 -6.32 11.87
CA PRO A 182 0.79 -7.50 11.07
C PRO A 182 1.85 -8.60 11.23
N GLU A 183 1.41 -9.86 11.29
CA GLU A 183 2.27 -11.03 11.41
C GLU A 183 2.15 -11.91 10.17
N GLN A 184 3.28 -12.26 9.53
CA GLN A 184 3.25 -13.22 8.42
C GLN A 184 2.93 -14.62 8.96
N ILE A 185 1.88 -15.24 8.44
CA ILE A 185 1.41 -16.57 8.88
C ILE A 185 1.53 -17.64 7.81
N GLY A 186 1.78 -17.25 6.55
CA GLY A 186 1.86 -18.22 5.47
C GLY A 186 2.52 -17.70 4.20
N TYR A 187 3.07 -18.62 3.43
CA TYR A 187 3.57 -18.39 2.09
C TYR A 187 3.37 -19.66 1.25
N LEU A 188 2.63 -19.55 0.15
CA LEU A 188 2.44 -20.59 -0.84
C LEU A 188 3.26 -20.25 -2.07
N ASN A 189 4.36 -20.98 -2.28
CA ASN A 189 5.15 -20.87 -3.49
C ASN A 189 4.45 -21.66 -4.63
N THR A 190 4.07 -20.98 -5.71
CA THR A 190 3.43 -21.64 -6.87
C THR A 190 4.40 -22.41 -7.77
N GLY A 191 5.69 -22.39 -7.44
CA GLY A 191 6.74 -23.15 -8.12
C GLY A 191 7.21 -22.53 -9.43
N CYS A 192 7.86 -23.35 -10.24
CA CYS A 192 8.43 -22.92 -11.52
C CYS A 192 7.38 -22.42 -12.51
N CYS A 193 7.87 -21.66 -13.47
CA CYS A 193 7.33 -21.55 -14.82
C CYS A 193 6.14 -20.60 -14.91
N THR A 194 5.80 -19.93 -13.81
CA THR A 194 4.87 -18.81 -13.70
C THR A 194 5.62 -17.56 -13.25
N ARG A 195 5.04 -16.37 -13.36
CA ARG A 195 5.59 -15.18 -12.67
C ARG A 195 5.08 -15.06 -11.23
N GLY A 196 4.05 -15.81 -10.86
CA GLY A 196 3.37 -15.71 -9.57
C GLY A 196 1.88 -15.56 -9.78
N VAL A 197 1.19 -15.04 -8.78
CA VAL A 197 -0.24 -14.74 -8.85
C VAL A 197 -0.40 -13.25 -9.07
N HIS A 198 -1.05 -12.88 -10.19
CA HIS A 198 -1.33 -11.49 -10.51
C HIS A 198 -2.66 -11.03 -9.94
N GLU A 199 -3.71 -11.84 -10.15
CA GLU A 199 -5.05 -11.64 -9.60
C GLU A 199 -5.54 -12.93 -8.95
N PHE A 200 -6.23 -12.81 -7.81
CA PHE A 200 -6.91 -13.90 -7.14
C PHE A 200 -8.12 -13.41 -6.36
N GLU A 201 -9.02 -14.34 -6.04
CA GLU A 201 -10.19 -14.05 -5.21
C GLU A 201 -10.26 -15.02 -4.04
N ILE A 202 -10.79 -14.55 -2.91
CA ILE A 202 -11.07 -15.37 -1.74
C ILE A 202 -12.56 -15.61 -1.61
N GLU A 203 -12.93 -16.86 -1.45
CA GLU A 203 -14.31 -17.28 -1.33
C GLU A 203 -14.48 -18.27 -0.18
N HIS A 204 -15.59 -18.13 0.54
CA HIS A 204 -15.93 -19.00 1.66
C HIS A 204 -17.01 -19.98 1.26
N ARG A 205 -16.80 -21.25 1.59
CA ARG A 205 -17.75 -22.34 1.31
C ARG A 205 -18.26 -22.92 2.63
N PRO A 206 -19.41 -22.44 3.12
CA PRO A 206 -20.00 -22.93 4.37
C PRO A 206 -20.35 -24.41 4.35
N ASP A 207 -20.74 -24.93 3.19
CA ASP A 207 -21.04 -26.35 3.01
C ASP A 207 -19.81 -27.26 3.18
N LEU A 208 -18.61 -26.70 3.03
CA LEU A 208 -17.34 -27.39 3.22
C LEU A 208 -16.59 -26.95 4.48
N GLU A 209 -17.10 -25.93 5.19
CA GLU A 209 -16.43 -25.23 6.29
C GLU A 209 -14.99 -24.83 5.92
N LYS A 210 -14.81 -24.28 4.72
CA LYS A 210 -13.50 -23.94 4.17
C LYS A 210 -13.47 -22.61 3.44
N THR A 211 -12.30 -21.99 3.45
CA THR A 211 -11.94 -20.84 2.62
C THR A 211 -11.09 -21.33 1.45
N PHE A 212 -11.37 -20.79 0.26
CA PHE A 212 -10.66 -21.11 -0.98
C PHE A 212 -10.08 -19.84 -1.58
N ALA A 213 -8.88 -19.96 -2.16
CA ALA A 213 -8.31 -18.96 -3.05
C ALA A 213 -8.45 -19.44 -4.49
N TYR A 214 -9.06 -18.63 -5.34
CA TYR A 214 -9.16 -18.84 -6.77
C TYR A 214 -8.15 -17.94 -7.46
N ALA A 215 -7.03 -18.50 -7.90
CA ALA A 215 -5.92 -17.74 -8.45
C ALA A 215 -5.60 -18.18 -9.88
N THR A 216 -5.12 -17.22 -10.69
CA THR A 216 -4.55 -17.49 -12.02
C THR A 216 -3.05 -17.18 -12.02
N VAL A 217 -2.26 -18.00 -12.73
CA VAL A 217 -0.78 -17.97 -12.73
C VAL A 217 -0.19 -18.04 -14.14
#